data_AF-A0AAJ1HYD4-F1
#
_entry.id   AF-A0AAJ1HYD4-F1
#
_cell.length_a   1.000
_cell.length_b   1.000
_cell.length_c   1.000
_cell.angle_alpha   90.00
_cell.angle_beta   90.00
_cell.angle_gamma   90.00
#
_symmetry.space_group_name_H-M   'P 1'
#
loop_
_entity.id
_entity.type
_entity.pdbx_description
1 polymer ?
#
loop_
_entity_poly.entity_id
_entity_poly.type
_entity_poly.pdbx_seq_one_letter_code
_entity_poly.pdbx_strand_id
1 'polypeptide(L)'
;MASNFASSKPVILKNIRLQWGDLFQAASGEINGKKTEPKFKAVGLFPPGSDAAAQAKAGLLEAATALWGANAENVLVNISANSKAVRNGNSKIDDAGAVRPEFKDMLFISCSNKQRPQIIAPKLLDGKFVTITEDGRGMVNGIDVTDRLGYVLKAPYRGCYVNLKVQFVAGKAFKANSGEMIPNQVYAKLEAVQFVRDGEPFGAGPTSAEGFGEEEVSQEAVDANALF
;
A
#
# COMPACT_ATOMS: atom_id res chain seq x y z
N MET A 1 16.19 -22.97 18.11
CA MET A 1 15.15 -23.18 17.07
C MET A 1 15.36 -22.16 15.98
N ALA A 2 15.53 -22.57 14.72
CA ALA A 2 15.59 -21.61 13.61
C ALA A 2 14.24 -20.89 13.52
N SER A 3 14.25 -19.56 13.37
CA SER A 3 13.02 -18.77 13.22
C SER A 3 12.18 -19.28 12.03
N ASN A 4 10.85 -19.31 12.19
CA ASN A 4 9.93 -19.62 11.10
C ASN A 4 9.88 -18.52 10.03
N PHE A 5 10.49 -17.37 10.32
CA PHE A 5 10.52 -16.21 9.45
C PHE A 5 11.92 -15.62 9.36
N ALA A 6 12.26 -15.07 8.19
CA ALA A 6 13.41 -14.19 8.03
C ALA A 6 13.00 -13.00 7.17
N SER A 7 13.66 -11.86 7.35
CA SER A 7 13.31 -10.62 6.67
C SER A 7 14.50 -10.08 5.89
N SER A 8 14.23 -9.41 4.77
CA SER A 8 15.20 -8.57 4.08
C SER A 8 15.51 -7.32 4.90
N LYS A 9 16.50 -6.53 4.47
CA LYS A 9 16.56 -5.12 4.87
C LYS A 9 15.36 -4.36 4.27
N PRO A 10 14.98 -3.19 4.82
CA PRO A 10 14.01 -2.33 4.16
C PRO A 10 14.52 -1.88 2.79
N VAL A 11 13.65 -1.94 1.79
CA VAL A 11 13.91 -1.58 0.39
C VAL A 11 12.98 -0.44 -0.01
N ILE A 12 13.50 0.53 -0.77
CA ILE A 12 12.69 1.60 -1.36
C ILE A 12 12.44 1.27 -2.81
N LEU A 13 11.17 1.01 -3.15
CA LEU A 13 10.71 0.83 -4.51
C LEU A 13 10.24 2.18 -5.04
N LYS A 14 10.93 2.72 -6.05
CA LYS A 14 10.64 4.05 -6.59
C LYS A 14 9.66 4.02 -7.75
N ASN A 15 8.96 5.13 -7.99
CA ASN A 15 8.08 5.34 -9.15
C ASN A 15 6.99 4.27 -9.32
N ILE A 16 6.37 3.87 -8.21
CA ILE A 16 5.31 2.88 -8.17
C ILE A 16 3.98 3.55 -8.46
N ARG A 17 3.21 3.05 -9.43
CA ARG A 17 1.86 3.55 -9.71
C ARG A 17 0.87 2.91 -8.74
N LEU A 18 0.27 3.70 -7.85
CA LEU A 18 -0.56 3.20 -6.76
C LEU A 18 -1.91 2.71 -7.29
N GLN A 19 -2.19 1.42 -7.20
CA GLN A 19 -3.46 0.83 -7.66
C GLN A 19 -4.51 0.76 -6.55
N TRP A 20 -4.07 0.53 -5.32
CA TRP A 20 -4.91 0.48 -4.11
C TRP A 20 -4.14 1.00 -2.91
N GLY A 21 -4.79 1.71 -2.00
CA GLY A 21 -4.15 2.32 -0.83
C GLY A 21 -5.08 2.50 0.37
N ASP A 22 -5.08 1.53 1.28
CA ASP A 22 -5.66 1.66 2.63
C ASP A 22 -4.58 2.23 3.54
N LEU A 23 -4.24 3.51 3.35
CA LEU A 23 -3.03 4.13 3.91
C LEU A 23 -3.29 4.85 5.24
N PHE A 24 -4.46 5.47 5.37
CA PHE A 24 -4.82 6.28 6.54
C PHE A 24 -5.69 5.52 7.53
N GLN A 25 -6.49 4.58 7.04
CA GLN A 25 -7.36 3.71 7.83
C GLN A 25 -7.09 2.25 7.46
N ALA A 26 -7.01 1.38 8.46
CA ALA A 26 -6.84 -0.04 8.24
C ALA A 26 -8.16 -0.68 7.78
N ALA A 27 -8.11 -1.53 6.76
CA ALA A 27 -9.28 -2.21 6.23
C ALA A 27 -9.14 -3.73 6.34
N SER A 28 -10.26 -4.41 6.63
CA SER A 28 -10.35 -5.87 6.51
C SER A 28 -10.52 -6.26 5.04
N GLY A 29 -9.76 -7.26 4.60
CA GLY A 29 -10.11 -8.00 3.39
C GLY A 29 -11.06 -9.15 3.70
N GLU A 30 -11.36 -9.96 2.70
CA GLU A 30 -12.09 -11.20 2.85
C GLU A 30 -11.34 -12.33 2.11
N ILE A 31 -11.22 -13.48 2.77
CA ILE A 31 -10.66 -14.69 2.18
C ILE A 31 -11.64 -15.82 2.51
N ASN A 32 -12.18 -16.48 1.48
CA ASN A 32 -13.14 -17.59 1.62
C ASN A 32 -14.33 -17.28 2.55
N GLY A 33 -14.97 -16.11 2.39
CA GLY A 33 -16.10 -15.71 3.24
C GLY A 33 -15.74 -15.21 4.64
N LYS A 34 -14.45 -15.19 5.00
CA LYS A 34 -13.98 -14.75 6.33
C LYS A 34 -13.26 -13.42 6.24
N LYS A 35 -13.67 -12.45 7.06
CA LYS A 35 -12.95 -11.19 7.23
C LYS A 35 -11.55 -11.45 7.77
N THR A 36 -10.56 -10.84 7.16
CA THR A 36 -9.20 -10.82 7.69
C THR A 36 -9.05 -9.74 8.74
N GLU A 37 -8.05 -9.86 9.61
CA GLU A 37 -7.66 -8.75 10.49
C GLU A 37 -7.43 -7.47 9.67
N PRO A 38 -7.92 -6.31 10.14
CA PRO A 38 -7.68 -5.03 9.48
C PRO A 38 -6.19 -4.74 9.33
N LYS A 39 -5.78 -4.31 8.15
CA LYS A 39 -4.39 -3.91 7.87
C LYS A 39 -4.37 -2.68 6.99
N PHE A 40 -3.30 -1.91 7.13
CA PHE A 40 -2.91 -0.93 6.12
C PHE A 40 -2.34 -1.68 4.93
N LYS A 41 -2.69 -1.26 3.72
CA LYS A 41 -2.32 -1.98 2.50
C LYS A 41 -2.01 -1.01 1.38
N ALA A 42 -1.01 -1.36 0.57
CA ALA A 42 -0.81 -0.76 -0.73
C ALA A 42 -0.66 -1.86 -1.79
N VAL A 43 -1.30 -1.65 -2.93
CA VAL A 43 -1.03 -2.38 -4.18
C VAL A 43 -0.43 -1.39 -5.16
N GLY A 44 0.76 -1.71 -5.68
CA GLY A 44 1.51 -0.82 -6.55
C GLY A 44 1.97 -1.53 -7.82
N LEU A 45 1.95 -0.81 -8.94
CA LEU A 45 2.31 -1.31 -10.26
C LEU A 45 3.66 -0.75 -10.70
N PHE A 46 4.47 -1.57 -11.36
CA PHE A 46 5.74 -1.15 -11.95
C PHE A 46 6.10 -2.02 -13.15
N PRO A 47 6.79 -1.47 -14.17
CA PRO A 47 7.15 -2.22 -15.36
C PRO A 47 8.11 -3.37 -15.04
N PRO A 48 8.01 -4.52 -15.73
CA PRO A 48 9.08 -5.50 -15.73
C PRO A 48 10.38 -4.84 -16.24
N GLY A 49 11.52 -5.17 -15.63
CA GLY A 49 12.83 -4.58 -15.99
C GLY A 49 13.12 -3.20 -15.40
N SER A 50 12.17 -2.56 -14.70
CA SER A 50 12.44 -1.31 -13.96
C SER A 50 13.37 -1.51 -12.76
N ASP A 51 13.98 -0.42 -12.26
CA ASP A 51 14.74 -0.43 -11.00
C ASP A 51 13.91 -0.98 -9.83
N ALA A 52 12.63 -0.63 -9.76
CA ALA A 52 11.71 -1.17 -8.76
C ALA A 52 11.59 -2.70 -8.86
N ALA A 53 11.52 -3.26 -10.08
CA ALA A 53 11.48 -4.70 -10.27
C ALA A 53 12.79 -5.38 -9.82
N ALA A 54 13.94 -4.78 -10.13
CA ALA A 54 15.24 -5.28 -9.70
C ALA A 54 15.37 -5.26 -8.16
N GLN A 55 15.01 -4.15 -7.52
CA GLN A 55 15.05 -3.99 -6.06
C GLN A 55 14.07 -4.94 -5.35
N ALA A 56 12.86 -5.10 -5.89
CA ALA A 56 11.87 -6.02 -5.33
C ALA A 56 12.31 -7.48 -5.45
N LYS A 57 12.90 -7.88 -6.59
CA LYS A 57 13.50 -9.22 -6.78
C LYS A 57 14.64 -9.46 -5.79
N ALA A 58 15.52 -8.48 -5.61
CA ALA A 58 16.63 -8.57 -4.66
C ALA A 58 16.13 -8.73 -3.21
N GLY A 59 15.14 -7.94 -2.79
CA GLY A 59 14.55 -8.05 -1.45
C GLY A 59 13.84 -9.39 -1.20
N LEU A 60 13.11 -9.91 -2.19
CA LEU A 60 12.50 -11.25 -2.12
C LEU A 60 13.58 -12.33 -1.93
N LEU A 61 14.66 -12.27 -2.71
CA LEU A 61 15.76 -13.22 -2.63
C LEU A 61 16.51 -13.09 -1.30
N GLU A 62 16.79 -11.89 -0.82
CA GLU A 62 17.44 -11.67 0.47
C GLU A 62 16.65 -12.31 1.63
N ALA A 63 15.34 -12.06 1.70
CA ALA A 63 14.49 -12.65 2.73
C ALA A 63 14.43 -14.19 2.62
N ALA A 64 14.33 -14.70 1.39
CA ALA A 64 14.30 -16.14 1.12
C ALA A 64 15.63 -16.82 1.47
N THR A 65 16.77 -16.24 1.09
CA THR A 65 18.11 -16.73 1.41
C THR A 65 18.36 -16.70 2.91
N ALA A 66 17.91 -15.66 3.60
CA ALA A 66 18.02 -15.60 5.06
C ALA A 66 17.23 -16.73 5.78
N LEU A 67 16.16 -17.25 5.18
CA LEU A 67 15.33 -18.31 5.78
C LEU A 67 15.70 -19.73 5.31
N TRP A 68 15.96 -19.89 4.01
CA TRP A 68 16.12 -21.19 3.34
C TRP A 68 17.53 -21.42 2.79
N GLY A 69 18.46 -20.46 2.98
CA GLY A 69 19.85 -20.59 2.55
C GLY A 69 19.98 -20.87 1.05
N ALA A 70 20.80 -21.86 0.70
CA ALA A 70 21.04 -22.27 -0.68
C ALA A 70 19.77 -22.76 -1.42
N ASN A 71 18.71 -23.16 -0.70
CA ASN A 71 17.47 -23.63 -1.31
C ASN A 71 16.47 -22.50 -1.62
N ALA A 72 16.82 -21.23 -1.36
CA ALA A 72 15.93 -20.10 -1.50
C ALA A 72 15.32 -19.96 -2.90
N GLU A 73 16.13 -20.11 -3.95
CA GLU A 73 15.66 -19.99 -5.33
C GLU A 73 14.64 -21.07 -5.69
N ASN A 74 14.92 -22.33 -5.32
CA ASN A 74 13.99 -23.43 -5.52
C ASN A 74 12.66 -23.18 -4.80
N VAL A 75 12.69 -22.69 -3.55
CA VAL A 75 11.46 -22.35 -2.83
C VAL A 75 10.71 -21.21 -3.54
N LEU A 76 11.40 -20.13 -3.90
CA LEU A 76 10.79 -19.00 -4.61
C LEU A 76 10.15 -19.42 -5.94
N VAL A 77 10.77 -20.31 -6.71
CA VAL A 77 10.18 -20.83 -7.95
C VAL A 77 8.89 -21.61 -7.66
N ASN A 78 8.89 -22.45 -6.62
CA ASN A 78 7.80 -23.42 -6.37
C ASN A 78 6.64 -22.89 -5.52
N ILE A 79 6.80 -21.83 -4.74
CA ILE A 79 5.65 -21.26 -4.00
C ILE A 79 4.63 -20.64 -4.96
N SER A 80 3.35 -20.72 -4.62
CA SER A 80 2.27 -20.15 -5.43
C SER A 80 2.48 -18.65 -5.67
N ALA A 81 1.97 -18.12 -6.79
CA ALA A 81 2.01 -16.68 -7.05
C ALA A 81 1.30 -15.89 -5.92
N ASN A 82 0.21 -16.43 -5.36
CA ASN A 82 -0.52 -15.80 -4.26
C ASN A 82 0.25 -15.80 -2.93
N SER A 83 1.28 -16.63 -2.81
CA SER A 83 2.22 -16.65 -1.68
C SER A 83 3.40 -15.69 -1.85
N LYS A 84 3.43 -14.90 -2.94
CA LYS A 84 4.47 -13.90 -3.21
C LYS A 84 3.93 -12.48 -3.07
N ALA A 85 4.78 -11.57 -2.62
CA ALA A 85 4.46 -10.14 -2.58
C ALA A 85 4.42 -9.53 -3.99
N VAL A 86 5.34 -9.92 -4.87
CA VAL A 86 5.44 -9.46 -6.27
C VAL A 86 4.86 -10.51 -7.19
N ARG A 87 3.99 -10.09 -8.11
CA ARG A 87 3.24 -10.98 -9.00
C ARG A 87 3.12 -10.38 -10.40
N ASN A 88 2.80 -11.23 -11.37
CA ASN A 88 2.52 -10.82 -12.74
C ASN A 88 1.14 -10.15 -12.82
N GLY A 89 1.09 -8.92 -13.33
CA GLY A 89 -0.13 -8.15 -13.53
C GLY A 89 -1.12 -8.80 -14.50
N ASN A 90 -0.64 -9.57 -15.49
CA ASN A 90 -1.50 -10.33 -16.40
C ASN A 90 -2.36 -11.40 -15.71
N SER A 91 -2.11 -11.69 -14.42
CA SER A 91 -3.01 -12.54 -13.60
C SER A 91 -4.26 -11.81 -13.08
N LYS A 92 -4.36 -10.49 -13.27
CA LYS A 92 -5.51 -9.69 -12.87
C LYS A 92 -6.50 -9.59 -14.03
N ILE A 93 -7.34 -10.61 -14.13
CA ILE A 93 -8.44 -10.65 -15.09
C ILE A 93 -9.71 -9.98 -14.51
N ASP A 94 -10.54 -9.47 -15.39
CA ASP A 94 -11.92 -9.06 -15.11
C ASP A 94 -12.90 -10.22 -15.32
N ASP A 95 -14.19 -9.96 -15.09
CA ASP A 95 -15.23 -10.98 -15.20
C ASP A 95 -15.47 -11.44 -16.66
N ALA A 96 -14.97 -10.68 -17.64
CA ALA A 96 -14.95 -11.06 -19.06
C ALA A 96 -13.71 -11.88 -19.43
N GLY A 97 -12.82 -12.17 -18.47
CA GLY A 97 -11.58 -12.91 -18.68
C GLY A 97 -10.46 -12.09 -19.33
N ALA A 98 -10.65 -10.77 -19.52
CA ALA A 98 -9.64 -9.88 -20.06
C ALA A 98 -8.71 -9.37 -18.95
N VAL A 99 -7.44 -9.14 -19.27
CA VAL A 99 -6.50 -8.51 -18.32
C VAL A 99 -6.94 -7.07 -18.09
N ARG A 100 -7.07 -6.70 -16.82
CA ARG A 100 -7.39 -5.32 -16.41
C ARG A 100 -6.36 -4.36 -17.01
N PRO A 101 -6.78 -3.31 -17.75
CA PRO A 101 -5.88 -2.46 -18.51
C PRO A 101 -4.69 -1.92 -17.72
N GLU A 102 -4.91 -1.53 -16.45
CA GLU A 102 -3.85 -0.97 -15.61
C GLU A 102 -2.78 -2.01 -15.22
N PHE A 103 -3.11 -3.30 -15.18
CA PHE A 103 -2.19 -4.38 -14.83
C PHE A 103 -1.49 -5.01 -16.03
N LYS A 104 -1.97 -4.73 -17.25
CA LYS A 104 -1.46 -5.34 -18.47
C LYS A 104 0.03 -5.08 -18.63
N ASP A 105 0.80 -6.15 -18.80
CA ASP A 105 2.25 -6.17 -19.00
C ASP A 105 3.06 -5.52 -17.86
N MET A 106 2.43 -5.37 -16.68
CA MET A 106 3.06 -4.84 -15.47
C MET A 106 3.37 -5.94 -14.47
N LEU A 107 4.30 -5.67 -13.55
CA LEU A 107 4.37 -6.35 -12.27
C LEU A 107 3.55 -5.57 -11.25
N PHE A 108 3.04 -6.25 -10.23
CA PHE A 108 2.49 -5.58 -9.07
C PHE A 108 3.05 -6.13 -7.76
N ILE A 109 3.18 -5.25 -6.77
CA ILE A 109 3.47 -5.60 -5.39
C ILE A 109 2.21 -5.43 -4.55
N SER A 110 1.94 -6.38 -3.67
CA SER A 110 0.99 -6.24 -2.56
C SER A 110 1.75 -6.24 -1.26
N CYS A 111 1.72 -5.11 -0.54
CA CYS A 111 2.33 -4.96 0.77
C CYS A 111 1.31 -4.51 1.80
N SER A 112 1.44 -5.01 3.03
CA SER A 112 0.51 -4.67 4.11
C SER A 112 1.19 -4.71 5.47
N ASN A 113 0.65 -3.96 6.43
CA ASN A 113 1.15 -3.97 7.80
C ASN A 113 -0.01 -3.71 8.78
N LYS A 114 0.11 -4.24 10.00
CA LYS A 114 -0.82 -3.89 11.08
C LYS A 114 -0.54 -2.48 11.60
N GLN A 115 0.72 -2.07 11.60
CA GLN A 115 1.13 -0.72 11.98
C GLN A 115 0.88 0.24 10.82
N ARG A 116 0.42 1.45 11.15
CA ARG A 116 0.18 2.52 10.17
C ARG A 116 1.49 2.92 9.51
N PRO A 117 1.58 2.91 8.18
CA PRO A 117 2.78 3.39 7.49
C PRO A 117 2.92 4.91 7.63
N GLN A 118 4.15 5.40 7.59
CA GLN A 118 4.37 6.84 7.44
C GLN A 118 4.00 7.28 6.03
N ILE A 119 3.13 8.27 5.90
CA ILE A 119 2.79 8.87 4.62
C ILE A 119 3.50 10.22 4.54
N ILE A 120 4.41 10.40 3.60
CA ILE A 120 5.30 11.56 3.56
C ILE A 120 5.28 12.29 2.23
N ALA A 121 5.57 13.59 2.29
CA ALA A 121 5.72 14.45 1.14
C ALA A 121 7.01 14.14 0.34
N PRO A 122 7.10 14.56 -0.93
CA PRO A 122 8.29 14.35 -1.75
C PRO A 122 9.52 15.13 -1.24
N LYS A 123 9.31 16.25 -0.53
CA LYS A 123 10.38 17.13 -0.06
C LYS A 123 10.38 17.22 1.46
N LEU A 124 11.58 17.36 2.02
CA LEU A 124 11.77 17.76 3.40
C LEU A 124 11.42 19.25 3.56
N LEU A 125 10.96 19.64 4.74
CA LEU A 125 10.91 21.03 5.18
C LEU A 125 11.90 21.19 6.33
N ASP A 126 12.87 22.09 6.18
CA ASP A 126 13.91 22.35 7.19
C ASP A 126 14.63 21.06 7.66
N GLY A 127 14.92 20.17 6.72
CA GLY A 127 15.57 18.88 6.98
C GLY A 127 14.68 17.80 7.62
N LYS A 128 13.38 18.07 7.81
CA LYS A 128 12.42 17.14 8.43
C LYS A 128 11.42 16.60 7.42
N PHE A 129 11.00 15.36 7.62
CA PHE A 129 9.92 14.76 6.83
C PHE A 129 8.60 15.47 7.13
N VAL A 130 7.91 15.87 6.07
CA VAL A 130 6.53 16.36 6.15
C VAL A 130 5.61 15.15 6.04
N THR A 131 4.87 14.86 7.11
CA THR A 131 3.86 13.80 7.12
C THR A 131 2.59 14.32 6.45
N ILE A 132 1.97 13.53 5.57
CA ILE A 132 0.71 13.87 4.92
C ILE A 132 -0.43 13.24 5.74
N THR A 133 -1.46 14.02 6.03
CA THR A 133 -2.71 13.55 6.66
C THR A 133 -3.71 13.07 5.60
N GLU A 134 -4.81 12.45 6.04
CA GLU A 134 -5.85 11.92 5.13
C GLU A 134 -6.53 13.03 4.31
N ASP A 135 -6.73 14.20 4.92
CA ASP A 135 -7.24 15.42 4.31
C ASP A 135 -6.18 16.20 3.51
N GLY A 136 -4.98 15.65 3.33
CA GLY A 136 -3.94 16.22 2.48
C GLY A 136 -3.13 17.35 3.10
N ARG A 137 -3.16 17.52 4.42
CA ARG A 137 -2.38 18.52 5.16
C ARG A 137 -0.97 18.00 5.44
N GLY A 138 0.00 18.91 5.39
CA GLY A 138 1.41 18.63 5.66
C GLY A 138 1.75 18.96 7.10
N MET A 139 2.20 17.97 7.87
CA MET A 139 2.51 18.10 9.29
C MET A 139 4.00 17.89 9.54
N VAL A 140 4.62 18.75 10.35
CA VAL A 140 5.96 18.55 10.92
C VAL A 140 5.87 18.72 12.42
N ASN A 141 6.21 17.67 13.18
CA ASN A 141 6.15 17.68 14.65
C ASN A 141 4.79 18.14 15.22
N GLY A 142 3.68 17.79 14.56
CA GLY A 142 2.33 18.16 14.98
C GLY A 142 1.87 19.57 14.56
N ILE A 143 2.71 20.33 13.84
CA ILE A 143 2.36 21.65 13.31
C ILE A 143 2.00 21.52 11.84
N ASP A 144 0.87 22.11 11.44
CA ASP A 144 0.48 22.25 10.04
C ASP A 144 1.43 23.24 9.34
N VAL A 145 2.08 22.74 8.29
CA VAL A 145 3.05 23.48 7.48
C VAL A 145 2.63 23.51 6.01
N THR A 146 1.39 23.12 5.69
CA THR A 146 0.89 23.00 4.30
C THR A 146 1.20 24.24 3.47
N ASP A 147 0.91 25.42 4.02
CA ASP A 147 1.07 26.70 3.32
C ASP A 147 2.55 27.13 3.19
N ARG A 148 3.47 26.46 3.90
CA ARG A 148 4.92 26.73 3.86
C ARG A 148 5.65 25.88 2.83
N LEU A 149 4.98 24.90 2.21
CA LEU A 149 5.64 23.94 1.32
C LEU A 149 6.03 24.54 -0.04
N GLY A 150 5.35 25.59 -0.48
CA GLY A 150 5.58 26.21 -1.80
C GLY A 150 5.13 25.33 -2.97
N TYR A 151 4.31 24.30 -2.71
CA TYR A 151 3.65 23.47 -3.71
C TYR A 151 2.36 22.88 -3.15
N VAL A 152 1.45 22.48 -4.03
CA VAL A 152 0.20 21.82 -3.64
C VAL A 152 0.52 20.41 -3.14
N LEU A 153 0.30 20.18 -1.85
CA LEU A 153 0.41 18.85 -1.26
C LEU A 153 -0.87 18.05 -1.52
N LYS A 154 -0.72 16.76 -1.83
CA LYS A 154 -1.84 15.84 -2.05
C LYS A 154 -1.62 14.56 -1.27
N ALA A 155 -2.69 14.04 -0.67
CA ALA A 155 -2.70 12.67 -0.17
C ALA A 155 -2.55 11.69 -1.35
N PRO A 156 -1.82 10.56 -1.20
CA PRO A 156 -1.74 9.55 -2.23
C PRO A 156 -3.13 9.00 -2.60
N TYR A 157 -3.40 8.90 -3.89
CA TYR A 157 -4.67 8.43 -4.43
C TYR A 157 -4.45 7.34 -5.49
N ARG A 158 -5.47 6.54 -5.79
CA ARG A 158 -5.38 5.48 -6.80
C ARG A 158 -5.08 6.09 -8.17
N GLY A 159 -3.96 5.71 -8.78
CA GLY A 159 -3.48 6.21 -10.07
C GLY A 159 -2.25 7.10 -9.97
N CYS A 160 -1.98 7.70 -8.79
CA CYS A 160 -0.80 8.52 -8.56
C CYS A 160 0.50 7.70 -8.53
N TYR A 161 1.64 8.39 -8.51
CA TYR A 161 2.95 7.77 -8.36
C TYR A 161 3.50 8.01 -6.95
N VAL A 162 4.00 6.94 -6.34
CA VAL A 162 4.57 6.91 -4.99
C VAL A 162 5.91 6.18 -4.97
N ASN A 163 6.71 6.41 -3.94
CA ASN A 163 7.76 5.48 -3.54
C ASN A 163 7.25 4.66 -2.35
N LEU A 164 7.50 3.36 -2.36
CA LEU A 164 7.12 2.45 -1.27
C LEU A 164 8.37 2.01 -0.52
N LYS A 165 8.41 2.23 0.79
CA LYS A 165 9.39 1.59 1.67
C LYS A 165 8.77 0.30 2.21
N VAL A 166 9.38 -0.83 1.86
CA VAL A 166 8.88 -2.16 2.20
C VAL A 166 9.96 -3.06 2.78
N GLN A 167 9.58 -4.02 3.60
CA GLN A 167 10.45 -5.10 4.05
C GLN A 167 9.85 -6.44 3.60
N PHE A 168 10.62 -7.24 2.87
CA PHE A 168 10.18 -8.58 2.48
C PHE A 168 10.40 -9.55 3.64
N VAL A 169 9.45 -10.46 3.83
CA VAL A 169 9.47 -11.45 4.91
C VAL A 169 9.16 -12.80 4.31
N ALA A 170 10.13 -13.70 4.38
CA ALA A 170 9.95 -15.11 4.07
C ALA A 170 9.38 -15.82 5.30
N GLY A 171 8.49 -16.77 5.09
CA GLY A 171 7.90 -17.60 6.13
C GLY A 171 7.79 -19.05 5.67
N LYS A 172 8.21 -19.98 6.54
CA LYS A 172 7.97 -21.42 6.35
C LYS A 172 6.49 -21.72 6.52
N ALA A 173 6.01 -22.81 5.95
CA ALA A 173 4.65 -23.27 6.18
C ALA A 173 4.45 -23.61 7.67
N PHE A 174 3.34 -23.16 8.25
CA PHE A 174 3.01 -23.43 9.65
C PHE A 174 1.51 -23.38 9.89
N LYS A 175 1.03 -24.12 10.90
CA LYS A 175 -0.39 -24.12 11.27
C LYS A 175 -0.65 -22.91 12.15
N ALA A 176 -1.50 -22.00 11.70
CA ALA A 176 -1.91 -20.86 12.50
C ALA A 176 -2.76 -21.31 13.70
N ASN A 177 -2.91 -20.45 14.71
CA ASN A 177 -3.76 -20.71 15.87
C ASN A 177 -5.23 -20.97 15.49
N SER A 178 -5.67 -20.46 14.33
CA SER A 178 -6.97 -20.74 13.73
C SER A 178 -7.12 -22.18 13.20
N GLY A 179 -6.04 -22.96 13.19
CA GLY A 179 -5.97 -24.29 12.61
C GLY A 179 -5.70 -24.30 11.10
N GLU A 180 -5.68 -23.14 10.44
CA GLU A 180 -5.41 -22.99 9.02
C GLU A 180 -3.93 -23.24 8.69
N MET A 181 -3.68 -23.96 7.60
CA MET A 181 -2.33 -24.20 7.11
C MET A 181 -1.87 -22.99 6.31
N ILE A 182 -0.91 -22.24 6.85
CA ILE A 182 -0.27 -21.15 6.11
C ILE A 182 0.85 -21.76 5.26
N PRO A 183 0.85 -21.59 3.93
CA PRO A 183 1.90 -22.14 3.06
C PRO A 183 3.21 -21.36 3.21
N ASN A 184 4.29 -21.91 2.64
CA ASN A 184 5.51 -21.14 2.41
C ASN A 184 5.16 -19.87 1.62
N GLN A 185 5.67 -18.74 2.06
CA GLN A 185 5.37 -17.44 1.46
C GLN A 185 6.52 -16.47 1.59
N VAL A 186 6.56 -15.48 0.70
CA VAL A 186 7.38 -14.28 0.86
C VAL A 186 6.49 -13.07 0.63
N TYR A 187 6.04 -12.45 1.72
CA TYR A 187 5.16 -11.28 1.71
C TYR A 187 5.95 -9.99 1.95
N ALA A 188 5.32 -8.83 1.75
CA ALA A 188 5.95 -7.54 1.98
C ALA A 188 5.21 -6.77 3.09
N LYS A 189 5.96 -6.29 4.08
CA LYS A 189 5.50 -5.32 5.06
C LYS A 189 5.60 -3.92 4.49
N LEU A 190 4.54 -3.13 4.64
CA LEU A 190 4.53 -1.72 4.29
C LEU A 190 5.04 -0.89 5.47
N GLU A 191 6.08 -0.08 5.27
CA GLU A 191 6.66 0.79 6.31
C GLU A 191 6.35 2.27 6.08
N ALA A 192 6.50 2.74 4.83
CA ALA A 192 6.23 4.12 4.47
C ALA A 192 5.83 4.26 3.00
N VAL A 193 5.09 5.33 2.71
CA VAL A 193 4.69 5.76 1.38
C VAL A 193 5.10 7.21 1.20
N GLN A 194 5.85 7.50 0.15
CA GLN A 194 6.16 8.87 -0.24
C GLN A 194 5.36 9.23 -1.48
N PHE A 195 4.56 10.30 -1.43
CA PHE A 195 3.95 10.85 -2.63
C PHE A 195 5.05 11.42 -3.55
N VAL A 196 5.00 11.09 -4.84
CA VAL A 196 5.98 11.58 -5.82
C VAL A 196 5.34 12.60 -6.74
N ARG A 197 4.26 12.19 -7.43
CA ARG A 197 3.58 13.04 -8.42
C ARG A 197 2.20 12.49 -8.76
N ASP A 198 1.42 13.36 -9.37
CA ASP A 198 0.15 12.99 -9.98
C ASP A 198 0.33 11.96 -11.10
N GLY A 199 -0.73 11.18 -11.28
CA GLY A 199 -1.01 10.33 -12.42
C GLY A 199 -2.50 10.36 -12.70
N GLU A 200 -2.90 9.87 -13.87
CA GLU A 200 -4.32 9.69 -14.19
C GLU A 200 -4.96 8.76 -13.13
N PRO A 201 -6.03 9.20 -12.44
CA PRO A 201 -6.70 8.41 -11.42
C PRO A 201 -7.21 7.07 -11.94
N PHE A 202 -7.17 6.03 -11.11
CA PHE A 202 -7.82 4.76 -11.42
C PHE A 202 -9.24 4.72 -10.86
N GLY A 203 -10.19 4.31 -11.70
CA GLY A 203 -11.62 4.24 -11.39
C GLY A 203 -12.43 5.22 -12.23
N ALA A 204 -13.75 5.21 -12.07
CA ALA A 204 -14.58 6.29 -12.63
C ALA A 204 -14.14 7.61 -11.99
N GLY A 205 -14.04 8.66 -12.81
CA GLY A 205 -13.77 10.02 -12.33
C GLY A 205 -14.83 10.48 -11.32
N PRO A 206 -14.63 11.64 -10.67
CA PRO A 206 -15.63 12.18 -9.75
C PRO A 206 -16.98 12.28 -10.48
N THR A 207 -18.05 11.83 -9.82
CA THR A 207 -19.41 12.08 -10.28
C THR A 207 -19.68 13.57 -10.28
N SER A 208 -20.54 14.05 -11.17
CA SER A 208 -20.91 15.47 -11.22
C SER A 208 -21.84 15.84 -10.06
N ALA A 209 -21.65 17.02 -9.48
CA ALA A 209 -22.62 17.67 -8.58
C ALA A 209 -23.64 18.52 -9.36
N GLU A 210 -23.57 18.52 -10.69
CA GLU A 210 -24.55 19.17 -11.55
C GLU A 210 -25.95 18.60 -11.30
N GLY A 211 -26.93 19.49 -11.14
CA GLY A 211 -28.31 19.15 -10.78
C GLY A 211 -28.67 19.38 -9.31
N PHE A 212 -27.69 19.63 -8.43
CA PHE A 212 -27.96 20.15 -7.08
C PHE A 212 -28.19 21.67 -7.13
N GLY A 213 -29.19 22.15 -6.39
CA GLY A 213 -29.44 23.58 -6.15
C GLY A 213 -28.79 24.06 -4.85
N GLU A 214 -28.87 25.37 -4.58
CA GLU A 214 -28.58 25.92 -3.25
C GLU A 214 -29.70 25.53 -2.29
N GLU A 215 -29.35 25.06 -1.10
CA GLU A 215 -30.31 24.71 -0.05
C GLU A 215 -30.19 25.71 1.11
N GLU A 216 -31.32 26.16 1.64
CA GLU A 216 -31.34 26.97 2.86
C GLU A 216 -31.02 26.08 4.08
N VAL A 217 -29.89 26.35 4.74
CA VAL A 217 -29.52 25.65 5.97
C VAL A 217 -30.07 26.42 7.16
N SER A 218 -31.15 25.91 7.77
CA SER A 218 -31.70 26.49 9.00
C SER A 218 -30.73 26.28 10.16
N GLN A 219 -30.22 27.38 10.72
CA GLN A 219 -29.49 27.33 11.98
C GLN A 219 -30.50 27.24 13.12
N GLU A 220 -30.77 26.03 13.62
CA GLU A 220 -31.44 25.90 14.91
C GLU A 220 -30.48 26.39 15.99
N ALA A 221 -30.83 27.51 16.63
CA ALA A 221 -30.15 27.95 17.83
C ALA A 221 -30.45 26.94 18.93
N VAL A 222 -29.46 26.10 19.25
CA VAL A 222 -29.54 25.19 20.40
C VAL A 222 -29.52 26.06 21.65
N ASP A 223 -30.68 26.27 22.26
CA ASP A 223 -30.78 26.95 23.56
C ASP A 223 -30.09 26.07 24.62
N ALA A 224 -28.91 26.50 25.06
CA ALA A 224 -28.11 25.79 26.04
C ALA A 224 -28.82 25.62 27.40
N ASN A 225 -29.92 26.34 27.66
CA ASN A 225 -30.74 26.18 28.86
C ASN A 225 -31.81 25.08 28.74
N ALA A 226 -32.03 24.48 27.56
CA ALA A 226 -33.00 23.40 27.38
C ALA A 226 -32.50 22.02 27.87
N LEU A 227 -31.28 21.94 28.41
CA LEU A 227 -30.62 20.71 28.89
C LEU A 227 -30.49 20.61 30.42
N PHE A 228 -31.14 21.50 31.18
CA PHE A 228 -31.23 21.42 32.65
C PHE A 228 -32.68 21.41 33.13
#